data_AF-A0A2A4KHN5-F1
#
_entry.id   AF-A0A2A4KHN5-F1
#
_cell.length_a   1.000
_cell.length_b   1.000
_cell.length_c   1.000
_cell.angle_alpha   90.00
_cell.angle_beta   90.00
_cell.angle_gamma   90.00
#
_symmetry.space_group_name_H-M   'P 1'
#
loop_
_entity.id
_entity.type
_entity.pdbx_description
1 polymer ?
#
loop_
_entity_poly.entity_id
_entity_poly.type
_entity_poly.pdbx_seq_one_letter_code
_entity_poly.pdbx_strand_id
1 'polypeptide(L)' 'MRAQAVPTVWRISPTATGGIPVMTIKVYEVNRDGLTRVVREEAEVVPLERPEASHQFPACECPSCAQVTK' A
#
# COMPACT_ATOMS: atom_id res chain seq x y z
N MET A 1 -17.38 13.93 13.50
CA MET A 1 -17.28 13.31 12.16
C MET A 1 -15.99 12.51 12.12
N ARG A 2 -16.04 11.18 12.11
CA ARG A 2 -14.84 10.31 12.12
C ARG A 2 -14.40 10.08 10.67
N ALA A 3 -13.22 10.58 10.29
CA ALA A 3 -12.57 10.27 9.03
C ALA A 3 -12.26 8.77 8.99
N GLN A 4 -12.92 8.04 8.11
CA GLN A 4 -12.70 6.62 7.93
C GLN A 4 -11.51 6.46 6.99
N ALA A 5 -10.42 5.87 7.48
CA ALA A 5 -9.26 5.53 6.67
C ALA A 5 -9.67 4.50 5.63
N VAL A 6 -9.72 4.91 4.36
CA VAL A 6 -10.04 4.04 3.23
C VAL A 6 -8.77 3.30 2.83
N PRO A 7 -8.78 1.96 2.71
CA PRO A 7 -7.58 1.20 2.42
C PRO A 7 -7.07 1.50 1.01
N THR A 8 -5.89 2.12 0.95
CA THR A 8 -5.16 2.35 -0.30
C THR A 8 -4.52 1.05 -0.76
N VAL A 9 -4.84 0.58 -1.97
CA VAL A 9 -4.24 -0.62 -2.57
C VAL A 9 -3.16 -0.20 -3.57
N TRP A 10 -2.00 -0.85 -3.48
CA TRP A 10 -0.81 -0.58 -4.31
C TRP A 10 -0.56 -1.75 -5.26
N ARG A 11 -0.55 -1.52 -6.58
CA ARG A 11 -0.05 -2.51 -7.56
C ARG A 11 1.36 -2.12 -8.00
N ILE A 12 2.28 -3.08 -7.96
CA ILE A 12 3.67 -2.93 -8.40
C ILE A 12 3.87 -3.83 -9.62
N SER A 13 4.32 -3.26 -10.74
CA SER A 13 4.60 -3.98 -11.98
C SER A 13 6.04 -3.68 -12.44
N PRO A 14 6.90 -4.70 -12.64
CA PRO A 14 8.24 -4.49 -13.18
C PRO A 14 8.14 -4.26 -14.69
N THR A 15 8.61 -3.10 -15.17
CA THR A 15 8.79 -2.85 -16.60
C THR A 15 10.29 -2.87 -16.93
N ALA A 16 10.70 -3.82 -17.76
CA ALA A 16 12.09 -3.96 -18.19
C ALA A 16 12.32 -3.10 -19.44
N THR A 17 12.92 -1.93 -19.30
CA THR A 17 13.52 -1.18 -20.40
C THR A 17 14.96 -0.86 -19.99
N GLY A 18 15.95 -1.54 -20.59
CA GLY A 18 17.36 -1.19 -20.40
C GLY A 18 18.05 -1.73 -19.14
N GLY A 19 17.60 -2.87 -18.59
CA GLY A 19 18.38 -3.62 -17.58
C GLY A 19 18.37 -3.09 -16.15
N ILE A 20 17.79 -1.92 -15.88
CA ILE A 20 17.45 -1.48 -14.53
C ILE A 20 15.95 -1.79 -14.32
N PRO A 21 15.58 -2.62 -13.32
CA PRO A 21 14.18 -2.87 -13.03
C PRO A 21 13.52 -1.58 -12.55
N VAL A 22 12.65 -1.02 -13.40
CA VAL A 22 11.81 0.12 -13.02
C VAL A 22 10.56 -0.43 -12.35
N MET A 23 10.32 0.02 -11.12
CA MET A 23 9.12 -0.32 -10.37
C MET A 23 8.13 0.81 -10.57
N THR A 24 6.90 0.49 -10.96
CA THR A 24 5.81 1.47 -11.03
C THR A 24 4.83 1.26 -9.90
N ILE A 25 4.11 2.31 -9.51
CA ILE A 25 3.02 2.24 -8.55
C ILE A 25 1.78 2.92 -9.12
N LYS A 26 0.63 2.23 -9.02
CA LYS A 26 -0.70 2.81 -9.24
C LYS A 26 -1.51 2.68 -7.96
N VAL A 27 -2.16 3.76 -7.56
CA VAL A 27 -2.76 3.91 -6.23
C VAL A 27 -4.27 3.98 -6.34
N TYR A 28 -4.96 3.09 -5.64
CA TYR A 28 -6.42 3.00 -5.64
C TYR A 28 -6.98 3.25 -4.25
N GLU A 29 -8.06 4.01 -4.19
CA GLU A 29 -8.96 4.09 -3.04
C GLU A 29 -10.05 3.04 -3.21
N VAL A 30 -10.25 2.19 -2.21
CA VAL A 30 -11.26 1.12 -2.24
C VAL A 30 -12.27 1.33 -1.13
N ASN A 31 -13.52 1.61 -1.48
CA ASN A 31 -14.57 1.81 -0.48
C ASN A 31 -15.07 0.48 0.12
N ARG A 32 -15.99 0.55 1.09
CA ARG A 32 -16.55 -0.63 1.78
C ARG A 32 -17.34 -1.57 0.86
N ASP A 33 -17.88 -1.03 -0.23
CA ASP A 33 -18.64 -1.79 -1.23
C ASP A 33 -17.71 -2.43 -2.30
N GLY A 34 -16.39 -2.25 -2.16
CA GLY A 34 -15.38 -2.75 -3.10
C GLY A 34 -15.24 -1.91 -4.38
N LEU A 35 -15.88 -0.74 -4.46
CA LEU A 35 -15.70 0.18 -5.58
C LEU A 35 -14.34 0.85 -5.50
N THR A 36 -13.64 0.88 -6.63
CA THR A 36 -12.29 1.42 -6.74
C THR A 36 -12.28 2.77 -7.44
N ARG A 37 -11.43 3.69 -6.95
CA ARG A 37 -11.14 4.97 -7.59
C ARG A 37 -9.63 5.14 -7.68
N VAL A 38 -9.13 5.57 -8.83
CA VAL A 38 -7.70 5.88 -8.99
C VAL A 38 -7.40 7.19 -8.26
N VAL A 39 -6.45 7.13 -7.31
CA VAL A 39 -5.94 8.30 -6.57
C VAL A 39 -4.65 8.82 -7.20
N ARG A 40 -3.83 7.92 -7.74
CA ARG A 40 -2.60 8.24 -8.47
C ARG A 40 -2.49 7.28 -9.64
N GLU A 41 -2.32 7.85 -10.83
CA GLU A 41 -2.01 7.09 -12.03
C GLU A 41 -0.64 6.41 -11.92
N GLU A 42 -0.39 5.47 -12.83
CA GLU A 42 0.86 4.72 -12.86
C GLU A 42 2.07 5.65 -12.98
N ALA A 43 3.00 5.52 -12.04
CA ALA A 43 4.22 6.32 -12.00
C ALA A 43 5.40 5.50 -11.50
N GLU A 44 6.59 5.78 -12.04
CA GLU A 44 7.84 5.17 -11.58
C GLU A 44 8.14 5.54 -10.13
N VAL A 45 8.69 4.57 -9.38
CA VAL A 45 9.09 4.70 -7.99
C VAL A 45 10.40 3.99 -7.72
N VAL A 46 11.12 4.48 -6.72
CA VAL A 46 12.31 3.82 -6.16
C VAL A 46 11.87 3.09 -4.88
N PRO A 47 11.90 1.76 -4.83
CA PRO A 47 11.59 1.02 -3.60
C PRO A 47 12.56 1.37 -2.48
N LEU A 48 12.07 1.43 -1.25
CA LEU A 48 12.94 1.50 -0.08
C LEU A 48 13.62 0.14 0.12
N GLU A 49 14.89 0.15 0.53
CA GLU A 49 15.63 -1.08 0.84
C GLU A 49 15.09 -1.80 2.09
N ARG A 50 14.49 -1.04 3.01
CA ARG A 50 13.90 -1.55 4.26
C ARG A 50 12.58 -0.83 4.54
N PRO A 51 11.58 -1.50 5.15
CA PRO A 51 10.36 -0.86 5.60
C PRO A 51 10.66 0.23 6.62
N GLU A 52 9.85 1.29 6.63
CA GLU A 52 9.86 2.27 7.70
C GLU A 52 9.43 1.60 9.01
N ALA A 53 10.16 1.86 10.10
CA ALA A 53 9.87 1.26 11.40
C ALA A 53 8.65 1.91 12.10
N SER A 54 8.29 3.12 11.70
CA SER A 54 7.15 3.85 12.24
C SER A 54 5.90 3.60 11.41
N HIS A 55 4.84 3.14 12.06
CA HIS A 55 3.52 3.05 11.44
C HIS A 55 2.66 4.24 11.86
N GLN A 56 1.99 4.88 10.88
CA GLN A 56 1.02 5.95 11.16
C GLN A 56 -0.25 5.43 11.85
N PHE A 57 -0.52 4.12 11.73
CA PHE A 57 -1.69 3.47 12.27
C PHE A 57 -1.34 2.55 13.44
N PRO A 58 -2.25 2.37 14.42
CA PRO A 58 -2.03 1.44 15.52
C PRO A 58 -1.89 0.00 14.99
N ALA A 59 -1.23 -0.84 15.78
CA ALA A 59 -1.19 -2.27 15.51
C ALA A 59 -2.62 -2.83 15.41
N CYS A 60 -2.81 -3.82 14.54
CA CYS A 60 -4.11 -4.45 14.38
C CYS A 60 -4.47 -5.26 15.63
N GLU A 61 -5.62 -4.97 16.24
CA GLU A 61 -6.11 -5.65 17.45
C GLU A 61 -6.96 -6.89 17.14
N CYS A 62 -6.90 -7.39 15.89
CA CYS A 62 -7.67 -8.57 15.50
C CYS A 62 -7.22 -9.80 16.31
N PRO A 63 -8.11 -10.75 16.66
CA PRO A 63 -7.72 -11.94 17.41
C PRO A 63 -6.63 -12.78 16.73
N SER A 64 -6.51 -12.72 15.41
CA SER A 64 -5.42 -13.37 14.66
C SER A 64 -4.09 -12.62 14.79
N CYS A 65 -4.14 -11.30 14.92
CA CYS A 65 -3.02 -10.38 14.99
C CYS A 65 -2.46 -10.31 16.42
N ALA A 66 -3.34 -10.37 17.43
CA ALA A 66 -3.02 -10.35 18.85
C ALA A 66 -2.21 -11.57 19.31
N GLN A 67 -2.19 -12.67 18.53
CA GLN A 67 -1.41 -13.87 18.85
C GLN A 67 0.05 -13.76 18.42
N VAL A 68 0.42 -12.70 17.69
CA VAL A 68 1.80 -12.41 17.32
C VAL A 68 2.47 -11.62 18.44
N THR A 69 2.47 -12.19 19.64
CA THR A 69 3.41 -11.82 20.70
C THR A 69 4.68 -12.62 20.48
N LYS A 70 5.75 -11.96 20.02
CA LYS A 70 7.11 -12.48 20.12
C LYS A 70 7.96 -11.48 20.89
#